data_AF-A0A484FRQ2-F1
#
_entry.id   AF-A0A484FRQ2-F1
#
_cell.length_a   1.000
_cell.length_b   1.000
_cell.length_c   1.000
_cell.angle_alpha   90.00
_cell.angle_beta   90.00
_cell.angle_gamma   90.00
#
_symmetry.space_group_name_H-M   'P 1'
#
loop_
_entity.id
_entity.type
_entity.pdbx_description
1 polymer ?
#
loop_
_entity_poly.entity_id
_entity_poly.type
_entity_poly.pdbx_seq_one_letter_code
_entity_poly.pdbx_strand_id
1 'polypeptide(L)'
;MVRKRTYCRSAMRRLHLDPSTFPPLHFPWLRTNNSYSPRMPSLGLATNAKCVGSAHPSDRVELKSVAPEALHYATKLLRDRQECIPLRRVLSETDVIVLLTPVVVPYDRNSDKDKDPFEPLGRAMASRHPLVRHVPYTKRGGINTIHFEFIKRAKAIVFVISGLPVDGDVSQIELADTARLMGDKRPQIIVACCNLKANDLPIDDFATVVQVTSYSPLDLETAASIIFGDQKPPVVNAVPVHDLVIAPRSWPVEVCGFDMAPVHALWTECLPPKYHLPLFALVLLLRRDGYAVNYIVRDPATKQVVGFCATFTTYPDSGGESLLGSLALLIVKSAYRGRGIGLSLHNHALKQLQRTRGVNRLQLGSAFPRLLYGVPSDYFFATEWFARRGWDMNGGQPGRGLEVADWLLDFDNLPATNLSSAGLKFRRCDMMEFQMVLQIVDRDAARKNNMGWYDQYAKLDGTPHFEDIILGLEGETIVAAALTYIPNSGSPVDEDLPWAKSIGADVGGVTCICITDDHPEMVNSRDSVMMRLLDACVKLLADRGMRKLYIDGIKGGAAGFQSLGFREWARYREVWRKI
;
A
#
# COMPACT_ATOMS: atom_id res chain seq x y z
N MET A 1 1.46 -36.37 0.20
CA MET A 1 2.37 -36.71 1.33
C MET A 1 3.69 -37.38 0.92
N VAL A 2 3.87 -37.83 -0.34
CA VAL A 2 5.08 -38.54 -0.80
C VAL A 2 6.19 -37.62 -1.37
N ARG A 3 5.90 -36.35 -1.71
CA ARG A 3 6.92 -35.41 -2.25
C ARG A 3 7.75 -34.61 -1.22
N LYS A 4 7.32 -34.51 0.06
CA LYS A 4 8.14 -33.86 1.13
C LYS A 4 9.35 -34.70 1.58
N ARG A 5 9.37 -36.02 1.31
CA ARG A 5 10.46 -36.93 1.75
C ARG A 5 11.68 -36.97 0.84
N THR A 6 11.55 -36.58 -0.44
CA THR A 6 12.64 -36.70 -1.42
C THR A 6 13.70 -35.60 -1.25
N TYR A 7 13.30 -34.41 -0.80
CA TYR A 7 14.21 -33.27 -0.61
C TYR A 7 15.14 -33.46 0.60
N CYS A 8 14.64 -34.00 1.73
CA CYS A 8 15.47 -34.26 2.92
C CYS A 8 16.51 -35.38 2.72
N ARG A 9 16.25 -36.37 1.86
CA ARG A 9 17.20 -37.49 1.63
C ARG A 9 18.41 -37.09 0.76
N SER A 10 18.24 -36.12 -0.15
CA SER A 10 19.35 -35.59 -0.94
C SER A 10 20.33 -34.76 -0.08
N ALA A 11 19.81 -34.04 0.92
CA ALA A 11 20.62 -33.25 1.84
C ALA A 11 21.43 -34.10 2.84
N MET A 12 20.90 -35.24 3.31
CA MET A 12 21.62 -36.10 4.27
C MET A 12 22.77 -36.92 3.66
N ARG A 13 22.75 -37.22 2.35
CA ARG A 13 23.87 -37.93 1.71
C ARG A 13 25.13 -37.08 1.53
N ARG A 14 25.05 -35.76 1.72
CA ARG A 14 26.20 -34.84 1.58
C ARG A 14 26.87 -34.45 2.90
N LEU A 15 26.43 -34.99 4.05
CA LEU A 15 26.97 -34.60 5.37
C LEU A 15 27.54 -35.75 6.23
N HIS A 16 27.62 -37.00 5.74
CA HIS A 16 28.27 -38.13 6.46
C HIS A 16 27.85 -38.25 7.95
N LEU A 17 26.55 -38.21 8.23
CA LEU A 17 26.03 -38.45 9.59
C LEU A 17 25.18 -39.72 9.63
N ASP A 18 25.48 -40.58 10.60
CA ASP A 18 24.89 -41.91 10.80
C ASP A 18 23.41 -41.81 11.25
N PRO A 19 22.46 -42.49 10.60
CA PRO A 19 21.03 -42.41 10.91
C PRO A 19 20.60 -43.06 12.24
N SER A 20 21.51 -43.67 13.01
CA SER A 20 21.18 -44.50 14.18
C SER A 20 21.05 -43.77 15.52
N THR A 21 21.21 -42.44 15.59
CA THR A 21 21.38 -41.71 16.87
C THR A 21 20.17 -40.96 17.44
N PHE A 22 18.95 -41.12 16.92
CA PHE A 22 17.77 -40.45 17.51
C PHE A 22 16.58 -41.40 17.80
N PRO A 23 16.02 -41.39 19.02
CA PRO A 23 14.92 -42.27 19.40
C PRO A 23 13.56 -41.78 18.85
N PRO A 24 12.59 -42.67 18.59
CA PRO A 24 11.31 -42.30 17.99
C PRO A 24 10.37 -41.62 18.99
N LEU A 25 9.85 -40.45 18.63
CA LEU A 25 8.76 -39.77 19.33
C LEU A 25 7.42 -40.41 18.93
N HIS A 26 6.78 -41.06 19.91
CA HIS A 26 5.41 -41.57 19.84
C HIS A 26 4.38 -40.42 19.82
N PHE A 27 3.43 -40.47 18.88
CA PHE A 27 2.20 -39.66 18.91
C PHE A 27 1.00 -40.60 19.13
N PRO A 28 0.25 -40.50 20.24
CA PRO A 28 -1.03 -41.16 20.37
C PRO A 28 -2.18 -40.26 19.90
N TRP A 29 -3.30 -40.90 19.53
CA TRP A 29 -4.64 -40.37 19.25
C TRP A 29 -5.02 -40.13 17.78
N LEU A 30 -5.25 -41.24 17.08
CA LEU A 30 -6.33 -41.39 16.11
C LEU A 30 -7.37 -42.34 16.72
N ARG A 31 -8.57 -41.85 17.04
CA ARG A 31 -9.78 -42.68 17.09
C ARG A 31 -10.92 -41.94 16.42
N THR A 32 -11.46 -42.62 15.42
CA THR A 32 -12.72 -42.38 14.74
C THR A 32 -13.89 -42.66 15.68
N ASN A 33 -14.99 -41.87 15.61
CA ASN A 33 -16.29 -42.39 15.19
C ASN A 33 -17.41 -41.34 15.17
N ASN A 34 -18.37 -41.69 14.31
CA ASN A 34 -19.58 -41.01 13.85
C ASN A 34 -20.64 -40.61 14.90
N SER A 35 -21.53 -39.75 14.41
CA SER A 35 -22.97 -39.63 14.65
C SER A 35 -23.46 -38.97 15.95
N TYR A 36 -24.20 -37.87 15.79
CA TYR A 36 -25.57 -37.63 16.29
C TYR A 36 -25.85 -36.12 16.48
N SER A 37 -26.90 -35.66 15.82
CA SER A 37 -27.74 -34.49 16.12
C SER A 37 -29.19 -35.00 15.93
N PRO A 38 -30.29 -34.39 16.44
CA PRO A 38 -30.43 -33.04 17.03
C PRO A 38 -31.34 -32.96 18.28
N ARG A 39 -31.46 -31.77 18.90
CA ARG A 39 -32.73 -31.17 19.38
C ARG A 39 -32.53 -29.79 20.02
N MET A 40 -33.27 -28.80 19.49
CA MET A 40 -33.61 -27.53 20.14
C MET A 40 -34.74 -27.72 21.18
N PRO A 41 -34.95 -26.72 22.05
CA PRO A 41 -36.30 -26.21 22.26
C PRO A 41 -36.41 -24.68 22.15
N SER A 42 -37.53 -24.28 21.55
CA SER A 42 -38.14 -22.96 21.50
C SER A 42 -38.97 -22.69 22.76
N LEU A 43 -39.14 -21.40 23.13
CA LEU A 43 -40.24 -20.78 23.92
C LEU A 43 -39.76 -19.36 24.29
N GLY A 44 -40.46 -18.25 24.18
CA GLY A 44 -41.83 -17.91 23.78
C GLY A 44 -42.00 -16.39 24.05
N LEU A 45 -42.68 -15.68 23.15
CA LEU A 45 -43.08 -14.28 23.33
C LEU A 45 -44.13 -14.15 24.44
N ALA A 46 -44.06 -13.07 25.22
CA ALA A 46 -45.25 -12.51 25.87
C ALA A 46 -45.17 -10.98 25.90
N THR A 47 -46.15 -10.38 25.21
CA THR A 47 -46.56 -8.98 25.17
C THR A 47 -47.19 -8.51 26.47
N ASN A 48 -47.06 -7.22 26.82
CA ASN A 48 -48.20 -6.40 27.21
C ASN A 48 -47.87 -4.91 27.30
N ALA A 49 -48.73 -4.11 26.68
CA ALA A 49 -48.84 -2.66 26.82
C ALA A 49 -50.18 -2.32 27.50
N LYS A 50 -50.21 -1.29 28.36
CA LYS A 50 -51.38 -0.39 28.55
C LYS A 50 -51.08 0.82 29.47
N CYS A 51 -50.98 1.98 28.81
CA CYS A 51 -51.57 3.31 29.04
C CYS A 51 -52.12 3.83 30.41
N VAL A 52 -51.64 5.06 30.72
CA VAL A 52 -52.35 6.34 31.03
C VAL A 52 -52.92 6.61 32.44
N GLY A 53 -52.52 7.76 33.03
CA GLY A 53 -53.28 8.51 34.05
C GLY A 53 -52.46 9.59 34.79
N SER A 54 -52.86 10.85 34.66
CA SER A 54 -52.21 12.10 35.14
C SER A 54 -52.54 12.52 36.59
N ALA A 55 -51.63 13.26 37.26
CA ALA A 55 -51.83 14.61 37.86
C ALA A 55 -50.85 14.96 39.01
N HIS A 56 -50.37 16.21 39.00
CA HIS A 56 -49.44 16.96 39.89
C HIS A 56 -49.94 17.27 41.33
N PRO A 57 -49.25 18.05 42.22
CA PRO A 57 -47.85 18.55 42.29
C PRO A 57 -47.14 18.38 43.68
N SER A 58 -45.91 18.92 43.78
CA SER A 58 -45.10 19.23 44.98
C SER A 58 -44.07 18.18 45.42
N ASP A 59 -42.80 18.42 45.03
CA ASP A 59 -41.77 18.90 45.96
C ASP A 59 -40.46 19.13 45.19
N ARG A 60 -40.00 20.39 45.21
CA ARG A 60 -38.71 20.80 44.64
C ARG A 60 -37.60 20.30 45.55
N VAL A 61 -36.86 19.30 45.09
CA VAL A 61 -35.48 19.07 45.52
C VAL A 61 -34.58 19.44 44.34
N GLU A 62 -33.87 20.56 44.47
CA GLU A 62 -32.82 20.99 43.54
C GLU A 62 -31.69 19.96 43.52
N LEU A 63 -31.71 19.05 42.54
CA LEU A 63 -30.50 18.42 42.06
C LEU A 63 -29.77 19.44 41.19
N LYS A 64 -28.73 20.07 41.75
CA LYS A 64 -27.76 20.85 40.99
C LYS A 64 -27.12 19.93 39.94
N SER A 65 -27.62 20.00 38.71
CA SER A 65 -26.95 19.47 37.54
C SER A 65 -25.66 20.26 37.36
N VAL A 66 -24.53 19.64 37.68
CA VAL A 66 -23.22 20.13 37.22
C VAL A 66 -23.22 19.96 35.71
N ALA A 67 -23.46 21.06 35.00
CA ALA A 67 -23.18 21.14 33.57
C ALA A 67 -21.69 20.80 33.38
N PRO A 68 -21.31 19.98 32.38
CA PRO A 68 -19.91 19.83 32.04
C PRO A 68 -19.42 21.21 31.60
N GLU A 69 -18.49 21.78 32.35
CA GLU A 69 -17.78 23.01 31.98
C GLU A 69 -17.28 22.87 30.54
N ALA A 70 -17.90 23.63 29.63
CA ALA A 70 -17.36 23.83 28.31
C ALA A 70 -16.05 24.61 28.50
N LEU A 71 -14.92 23.90 28.53
CA LEU A 71 -13.62 24.54 28.41
C LEU A 71 -13.63 25.36 27.10
N HIS A 72 -13.72 26.68 27.22
CA HIS A 72 -13.48 27.58 26.10
C HIS A 72 -11.99 27.49 25.75
N TYR A 73 -11.66 26.62 24.80
CA TYR A 73 -10.29 26.47 24.33
C TYR A 73 -9.95 27.65 23.41
N ALA A 74 -9.07 28.55 23.83
CA ALA A 74 -8.60 29.62 22.94
C ALA A 74 -7.96 29.08 21.65
N THR A 75 -8.09 29.82 20.54
CA THR A 75 -7.37 29.57 19.28
C THR A 75 -5.86 29.50 19.52
N LYS A 76 -5.20 28.49 18.95
CA LYS A 76 -3.78 28.19 19.21
C LYS A 76 -3.01 27.89 17.92
N LEU A 77 -1.82 28.47 17.81
CA LEU A 77 -0.79 27.97 16.90
C LEU A 77 -0.20 26.69 17.50
N LEU A 78 -0.45 25.54 16.88
CA LEU A 78 0.03 24.26 17.41
C LEU A 78 1.49 23.97 17.04
N ARG A 79 1.91 24.42 15.84
CA ARG A 79 3.27 24.25 15.30
C ARG A 79 3.45 25.11 14.05
N ASP A 80 4.69 25.50 13.78
CA ASP A 80 5.10 26.17 12.54
C ASP A 80 6.54 25.75 12.16
N ARG A 81 6.69 24.55 11.57
CA ARG A 81 8.00 24.02 11.13
C ARG A 81 8.46 24.62 9.80
N GLN A 82 7.58 25.29 9.07
CA GLN A 82 7.93 26.02 7.84
C GLN A 82 8.42 27.43 8.14
N GLU A 83 8.34 27.87 9.40
CA GLU A 83 8.67 29.24 9.83
C GLU A 83 7.94 30.30 9.00
N CYS A 84 6.70 29.98 8.58
CA CYS A 84 5.94 30.82 7.67
C CYS A 84 4.96 31.75 8.39
N ILE A 85 4.82 31.64 9.71
CA ILE A 85 4.01 32.55 10.54
C ILE A 85 4.94 33.54 11.26
N PRO A 86 4.70 34.86 11.13
CA PRO A 86 3.58 35.48 10.44
C PRO A 86 3.76 35.51 8.92
N LEU A 87 2.67 35.20 8.20
CA LEU A 87 2.66 35.02 6.75
C LEU A 87 3.09 36.27 5.98
N ARG A 88 2.89 37.46 6.55
CA ARG A 88 3.42 38.73 6.01
C ARG A 88 4.94 38.78 5.82
N ARG A 89 5.71 37.89 6.46
CA ARG A 89 7.18 37.79 6.26
C ARG A 89 7.56 36.99 5.01
N VAL A 90 6.62 36.21 4.48
CA VAL A 90 6.85 35.30 3.35
C VAL A 90 6.20 35.82 2.06
N LEU A 91 5.28 36.78 2.18
CA LEU A 91 4.50 37.33 1.08
C LEU A 91 4.99 38.71 0.66
N SER A 92 4.99 38.94 -0.65
CA SER A 92 5.03 40.25 -1.30
C SER A 92 3.61 40.69 -1.68
N GLU A 93 3.37 41.98 -1.94
CA GLU A 93 2.02 42.51 -2.26
C GLU A 93 1.36 41.86 -3.50
N THR A 94 2.18 41.34 -4.42
CA THR A 94 1.74 40.68 -5.67
C THR A 94 1.57 39.16 -5.54
N ASP A 95 1.99 38.57 -4.42
CA ASP A 95 1.88 37.13 -4.20
C ASP A 95 0.41 36.72 -3.97
N VAL A 96 -0.01 35.58 -4.51
CA VAL A 96 -1.40 35.09 -4.30
C VAL A 96 -1.46 34.12 -3.13
N ILE A 97 -2.46 34.25 -2.26
CA ILE A 97 -2.81 33.23 -1.28
C ILE A 97 -4.02 32.46 -1.80
N VAL A 98 -3.97 31.13 -1.83
CA VAL A 98 -5.17 30.32 -2.05
C VAL A 98 -5.72 29.85 -0.71
N LEU A 99 -6.99 30.17 -0.45
CA LEU A 99 -7.74 29.73 0.72
C LEU A 99 -8.72 28.63 0.28
N LEU A 100 -8.45 27.40 0.70
CA LEU A 100 -9.23 26.21 0.39
C LEU A 100 -10.15 25.86 1.56
N THR A 101 -11.47 25.98 1.36
CA THR A 101 -12.46 25.76 2.44
C THR A 101 -13.46 24.66 2.09
N PRO A 102 -13.87 23.81 3.05
CA PRO A 102 -14.85 22.78 2.77
C PRO A 102 -16.25 23.38 2.63
N VAL A 103 -17.05 22.84 1.71
CA VAL A 103 -18.49 23.08 1.69
C VAL A 103 -19.14 22.26 2.81
N VAL A 104 -19.65 22.94 3.83
CA VAL A 104 -20.29 22.34 5.01
C VAL A 104 -21.61 23.02 5.36
N VAL A 105 -22.47 22.30 6.08
CA VAL A 105 -23.68 22.89 6.67
C VAL A 105 -23.28 23.67 7.93
N PRO A 106 -23.71 24.93 8.11
CA PRO A 106 -23.44 25.69 9.33
C PRO A 106 -23.96 24.97 10.60
N TYR A 107 -23.23 25.12 11.72
CA TYR A 107 -23.65 24.53 13.02
C TYR A 107 -24.94 25.16 13.56
N ASP A 108 -25.22 26.41 13.22
CA ASP A 108 -26.38 27.15 13.69
C ASP A 108 -27.59 26.92 12.76
N ARG A 109 -28.59 26.18 13.23
CA ARG A 109 -29.83 25.88 12.49
C ARG A 109 -30.68 27.13 12.19
N ASN A 110 -30.39 28.26 12.83
CA ASN A 110 -31.03 29.56 12.58
C ASN A 110 -30.24 30.46 11.62
N SER A 111 -29.05 30.02 11.18
CA SER A 111 -28.26 30.77 10.20
C SER A 111 -28.80 30.55 8.77
N ASP A 112 -28.69 31.61 7.97
CA ASP A 112 -29.07 31.62 6.56
C ASP A 112 -28.30 30.54 5.80
N LYS A 113 -29.03 29.52 5.30
CA LYS A 113 -28.45 28.30 4.69
C LYS A 113 -27.65 28.58 3.42
N ASP A 114 -27.75 29.79 2.87
CA ASP A 114 -27.10 30.20 1.64
C ASP A 114 -25.76 30.92 1.85
N LYS A 115 -25.29 31.08 3.11
CA LYS A 115 -24.03 31.76 3.40
C LYS A 115 -22.87 30.77 3.59
N ASP A 116 -21.74 31.05 2.94
CA ASP A 116 -20.49 30.32 3.15
C ASP A 116 -20.01 30.51 4.61
N PRO A 117 -19.94 29.45 5.43
CA PRO A 117 -19.53 29.55 6.83
C PRO A 117 -18.07 29.99 7.01
N PHE A 118 -17.25 29.92 5.97
CA PHE A 118 -15.84 30.34 6.00
C PHE A 118 -15.60 31.72 5.38
N GLU A 119 -16.65 32.41 4.94
CA GLU A 119 -16.58 33.80 4.46
C GLU A 119 -15.87 34.73 5.46
N PRO A 120 -16.11 34.65 6.80
CA PRO A 120 -15.40 35.48 7.77
C PRO A 120 -13.88 35.29 7.73
N LEU A 121 -13.39 34.07 7.51
CA LEU A 121 -11.96 33.79 7.37
C LEU A 121 -11.41 34.45 6.10
N GLY A 122 -12.10 34.28 4.97
CA GLY A 122 -11.73 34.89 3.69
C GLY A 122 -11.64 36.40 3.78
N ARG A 123 -12.66 37.04 4.38
CA ARG A 123 -12.70 38.49 4.61
C ARG A 123 -11.59 38.98 5.54
N ALA A 124 -11.37 38.28 6.65
CA ALA A 124 -10.32 38.62 7.61
C ALA A 124 -8.91 38.52 6.99
N MET A 125 -8.67 37.53 6.13
CA MET A 125 -7.41 37.43 5.39
C MET A 125 -7.28 38.50 4.30
N ALA A 126 -8.36 38.77 3.55
CA ALA A 126 -8.36 39.80 2.50
C ALA A 126 -8.12 41.22 3.05
N SER A 127 -8.50 41.48 4.31
CA SER A 127 -8.18 42.74 4.99
C SER A 127 -6.68 42.95 5.26
N ARG A 128 -5.88 41.87 5.20
CA ARG A 128 -4.44 41.86 5.50
C ARG A 128 -3.57 41.64 4.27
N HIS A 129 -4.15 41.07 3.21
CA HIS A 129 -3.45 40.79 1.97
C HIS A 129 -4.40 40.93 0.77
N PRO A 130 -4.09 41.75 -0.24
CA PRO A 130 -5.03 42.10 -1.31
C PRO A 130 -5.37 40.94 -2.25
N LEU A 131 -4.52 39.91 -2.33
CA LEU A 131 -4.64 38.82 -3.31
C LEU A 131 -4.95 37.47 -2.63
N VAL A 132 -6.13 37.37 -2.03
CA VAL A 132 -6.67 36.11 -1.49
C VAL A 132 -7.69 35.50 -2.46
N ARG A 133 -7.45 34.26 -2.89
CA ARG A 133 -8.36 33.47 -3.72
C ARG A 133 -9.04 32.42 -2.85
N HIS A 134 -10.28 32.70 -2.47
CA HIS A 134 -11.13 31.77 -1.72
C HIS A 134 -11.78 30.78 -2.68
N VAL A 135 -11.46 29.50 -2.55
CA VAL A 135 -11.91 28.42 -3.44
C VAL A 135 -12.50 27.29 -2.59
N PRO A 136 -13.81 27.01 -2.71
CA PRO A 136 -14.44 25.94 -1.95
C PRO A 136 -14.12 24.56 -2.55
N TYR A 137 -13.98 23.55 -1.68
CA TYR A 137 -13.88 22.14 -2.07
C TYR A 137 -15.01 21.34 -1.44
N THR A 138 -15.45 20.27 -2.11
CA THR A 138 -16.48 19.36 -1.59
C THR A 138 -15.86 18.01 -1.26
N LYS A 139 -16.41 17.28 -0.28
CA LYS A 139 -15.92 15.94 0.07
C LYS A 139 -16.00 14.94 -1.10
N ARG A 140 -17.05 15.05 -1.93
CA ARG A 140 -17.27 14.19 -3.10
C ARG A 140 -16.46 14.60 -4.33
N GLY A 141 -16.29 15.91 -4.55
CA GLY A 141 -15.52 16.45 -5.67
C GLY A 141 -14.00 16.51 -5.42
N GLY A 142 -13.60 16.42 -4.15
CA GLY A 142 -12.20 16.41 -3.72
C GLY A 142 -11.40 17.65 -4.15
N ILE A 143 -10.08 17.49 -4.15
CA ILE A 143 -9.13 18.44 -4.76
C ILE A 143 -8.87 17.98 -6.18
N ASN A 144 -9.22 18.82 -7.15
CA ASN A 144 -9.22 18.50 -8.58
C ASN A 144 -8.35 19.48 -9.40
N THR A 145 -8.40 19.37 -10.72
CA THR A 145 -7.62 20.19 -11.66
C THR A 145 -7.91 21.68 -11.57
N ILE A 146 -9.13 22.10 -11.20
CA ILE A 146 -9.46 23.51 -10.98
C ILE A 146 -8.71 24.03 -9.76
N HIS A 147 -8.71 23.27 -8.66
CA HIS A 147 -7.94 23.62 -7.45
C HIS A 147 -6.44 23.70 -7.75
N PHE A 148 -5.92 22.77 -8.56
CA PHE A 148 -4.52 22.79 -9.01
C PHE A 148 -4.15 24.11 -9.71
N GLU A 149 -5.01 24.65 -10.59
CA GLU A 149 -4.73 25.91 -11.28
C GLU A 149 -4.62 27.11 -10.32
N PHE A 150 -5.39 27.12 -9.23
CA PHE A 150 -5.26 28.11 -8.17
C PHE A 150 -4.00 27.89 -7.33
N ILE A 151 -3.73 26.64 -6.92
CA ILE A 151 -2.55 26.27 -6.12
C ILE A 151 -1.26 26.60 -6.85
N LYS A 152 -1.18 26.30 -8.15
CA LYS A 152 0.00 26.55 -9.00
C LYS A 152 0.38 28.03 -9.03
N ARG A 153 -0.61 28.94 -8.97
CA ARG A 153 -0.42 30.40 -9.00
C ARG A 153 -0.20 31.02 -7.62
N ALA A 154 -0.48 30.27 -6.55
CA ALA A 154 -0.34 30.75 -5.19
C ALA A 154 1.11 30.72 -4.72
N LYS A 155 1.46 31.64 -3.83
CA LYS A 155 2.69 31.64 -3.02
C LYS A 155 2.50 30.83 -1.74
N ALA A 156 1.29 30.84 -1.17
CA ALA A 156 0.95 30.12 0.05
C ALA A 156 -0.44 29.49 -0.06
N ILE A 157 -0.61 28.34 0.59
CA ILE A 157 -1.86 27.58 0.65
C ILE A 157 -2.38 27.64 2.09
N VAL A 158 -3.60 28.12 2.29
CA VAL A 158 -4.32 27.98 3.55
C VAL A 158 -5.44 26.98 3.34
N PHE A 159 -5.42 25.88 4.09
CA PHE A 159 -6.38 24.79 3.93
C PHE A 159 -7.18 24.61 5.22
N VAL A 160 -8.51 24.62 5.12
CA VAL A 160 -9.40 24.49 6.27
C VAL A 160 -9.87 23.06 6.44
N ILE A 161 -9.77 22.53 7.67
CA ILE A 161 -10.35 21.25 8.09
C ILE A 161 -11.47 21.54 9.08
N SER A 162 -12.70 21.21 8.69
CA SER A 162 -13.93 21.52 9.44
C SER A 162 -14.30 20.49 10.51
N GLY A 163 -13.86 19.23 10.37
CA GLY A 163 -14.28 18.16 11.28
C GLY A 163 -13.82 16.76 10.85
N LEU A 164 -14.28 15.75 11.60
CA LEU A 164 -13.99 14.34 11.33
C LEU A 164 -14.66 13.86 10.03
N PRO A 165 -14.09 12.84 9.36
CA PRO A 165 -14.79 12.15 8.29
C PRO A 165 -16.10 11.56 8.84
N VAL A 166 -17.18 11.69 8.07
CA VAL A 166 -18.44 10.99 8.30
C VAL A 166 -18.41 9.74 7.43
N ASP A 167 -18.98 8.62 7.89
CA ASP A 167 -18.91 7.33 7.20
C ASP A 167 -19.23 7.44 5.70
N GLY A 168 -18.28 7.03 4.85
CA GLY A 168 -18.39 7.05 3.39
C GLY A 168 -17.81 8.29 2.69
N ASP A 169 -17.36 9.31 3.43
CA ASP A 169 -16.70 10.49 2.86
C ASP A 169 -15.17 10.36 2.79
N VAL A 170 -14.56 11.01 1.80
CA VAL A 170 -13.09 11.20 1.74
C VAL A 170 -12.64 12.10 2.88
N SER A 171 -11.55 11.71 3.55
CA SER A 171 -11.00 12.46 4.69
C SER A 171 -10.48 13.83 4.28
N GLN A 172 -10.87 14.90 4.98
CA GLN A 172 -10.34 16.25 4.74
C GLN A 172 -8.83 16.33 4.98
N ILE A 173 -8.26 15.39 5.74
CA ILE A 173 -6.80 15.26 5.90
C ILE A 173 -6.15 14.76 4.62
N GLU A 174 -6.73 13.74 3.98
CA GLU A 174 -6.23 13.23 2.69
C GLU A 174 -6.36 14.29 1.59
N LEU A 175 -7.42 15.10 1.63
CA LEU A 175 -7.61 16.23 0.73
C LEU A 175 -6.57 17.34 1.00
N ALA A 176 -6.27 17.65 2.26
CA ALA A 176 -5.22 18.59 2.63
C ALA A 176 -3.84 18.09 2.16
N ASP A 177 -3.55 16.80 2.30
CA ASP A 177 -2.34 16.18 1.76
C ASP A 177 -2.27 16.29 0.23
N THR A 178 -3.37 16.05 -0.47
CA THR A 178 -3.48 16.22 -1.93
C THR A 178 -3.16 17.65 -2.35
N ALA A 179 -3.74 18.64 -1.65
CA ALA A 179 -3.45 20.05 -1.91
C ALA A 179 -1.97 20.41 -1.62
N ARG A 180 -1.36 19.80 -0.59
CA ARG A 180 0.07 19.96 -0.28
C ARG A 180 0.94 19.45 -1.43
N LEU A 181 0.63 18.25 -1.92
CA LEU A 181 1.36 17.63 -3.05
C LEU A 181 1.28 18.49 -4.32
N MET A 182 0.11 19.06 -4.61
CA MET A 182 -0.06 20.02 -5.71
C MET A 182 0.72 21.32 -5.51
N GLY A 183 0.95 21.70 -4.26
CA GLY A 183 1.68 22.91 -3.86
C GLY A 183 3.19 22.82 -4.02
N ASP A 184 3.76 21.63 -4.16
CA ASP A 184 5.21 21.37 -4.16
C ASP A 184 5.89 22.03 -2.95
N LYS A 185 6.79 23.00 -3.16
CA LYS A 185 7.53 23.68 -2.08
C LYS A 185 6.78 24.85 -1.41
N ARG A 186 5.53 25.10 -1.81
CA ARG A 186 4.76 26.24 -1.27
C ARG A 186 4.36 25.98 0.18
N PRO A 187 4.49 26.98 1.07
CA PRO A 187 4.04 26.84 2.45
C PRO A 187 2.54 26.50 2.50
N GLN A 188 2.22 25.44 3.23
CA GLN A 188 0.84 25.05 3.53
C GLN A 188 0.54 25.29 5.02
N ILE A 189 -0.53 26.02 5.29
CA ILE A 189 -1.03 26.29 6.63
C ILE A 189 -2.39 25.60 6.80
N ILE A 190 -2.49 24.72 7.78
CA ILE A 190 -3.76 24.09 8.13
C ILE A 190 -4.49 24.92 9.16
N VAL A 191 -5.74 25.28 8.88
CA VAL A 191 -6.69 25.85 9.86
C VAL A 191 -7.66 24.76 10.26
N ALA A 192 -7.52 24.26 11.47
CA ALA A 192 -8.31 23.16 12.00
C ALA A 192 -9.42 23.68 12.90
N CYS A 193 -10.67 23.55 12.45
CA CYS A 193 -11.87 23.94 13.18
C CYS A 193 -12.41 22.86 14.12
N CYS A 194 -11.56 21.93 14.52
CA CYS A 194 -11.87 20.87 15.46
C CYS A 194 -10.60 20.49 16.23
N ASN A 195 -10.77 19.81 17.38
CA ASN A 195 -9.65 19.36 18.18
C ASN A 195 -8.99 18.13 17.54
N LEU A 196 -7.97 18.35 16.71
CA LEU A 196 -7.32 17.27 15.98
C LEU A 196 -6.55 16.30 16.91
N LYS A 197 -6.06 16.77 18.06
CA LYS A 197 -5.33 15.95 19.05
C LYS A 197 -6.26 15.07 19.88
N ALA A 198 -7.42 15.58 20.30
CA ALA A 198 -8.40 14.78 21.03
C ALA A 198 -9.06 13.71 20.15
N ASN A 199 -8.99 13.90 18.84
CA ASN A 199 -9.58 12.99 17.85
C ASN A 199 -8.57 12.04 17.21
N ASP A 200 -7.34 11.91 17.75
CA ASP A 200 -6.30 10.98 17.26
C ASP A 200 -5.99 11.11 15.74
N LEU A 201 -6.16 12.31 15.17
CA LEU A 201 -5.93 12.57 13.75
C LEU A 201 -4.43 12.79 13.46
N PRO A 202 -3.89 12.28 12.33
CA PRO A 202 -2.47 12.36 11.98
C PRO A 202 -2.06 13.79 11.59
N ILE A 203 -1.86 14.65 12.59
CA ILE A 203 -1.44 16.05 12.41
C ILE A 203 0.07 16.25 12.31
N ASP A 204 0.84 15.17 12.48
CA ASP A 204 2.30 15.25 12.49
C ASP A 204 2.92 15.47 11.11
N ASP A 205 2.13 15.22 10.07
CA ASP A 205 2.51 15.35 8.67
C ASP A 205 2.36 16.80 8.15
N PHE A 206 1.58 17.65 8.84
CA PHE A 206 1.47 19.06 8.49
C PHE A 206 2.50 19.89 9.24
N ALA A 207 3.27 20.68 8.49
CA ALA A 207 4.36 21.44 9.07
C ALA A 207 3.87 22.69 9.83
N THR A 208 2.76 23.32 9.41
CA THR A 208 2.18 24.50 10.08
C THR A 208 0.68 24.31 10.33
N VAL A 209 0.24 24.42 11.59
CA VAL A 209 -1.14 24.14 12.01
C VAL A 209 -1.63 25.17 13.02
N VAL A 210 -2.73 25.84 12.68
CA VAL A 210 -3.52 26.71 13.56
C VAL A 210 -4.81 25.99 13.91
N GLN A 211 -5.09 25.79 15.20
CA GLN A 211 -6.31 25.16 15.68
C GLN A 211 -7.24 26.19 16.30
N VAL A 212 -8.50 26.17 15.89
CA VAL A 212 -9.61 26.93 16.48
C VAL A 212 -10.65 25.97 17.07
N THR A 213 -11.52 26.47 17.95
CA THR A 213 -12.58 25.68 18.59
C THR A 213 -13.71 25.29 17.66
N SER A 214 -14.03 26.18 16.73
CA SER A 214 -15.13 26.03 15.80
C SER A 214 -14.88 26.90 14.56
N TYR A 215 -15.80 26.88 13.61
CA TYR A 215 -15.82 27.84 12.50
C TYR A 215 -16.74 29.03 12.77
N SER A 216 -16.87 29.46 14.03
CA SER A 216 -17.53 30.73 14.36
C SER A 216 -16.76 31.92 13.76
N PRO A 217 -17.43 33.04 13.42
CA PRO A 217 -16.74 34.21 12.86
C PRO A 217 -15.56 34.70 13.72
N LEU A 218 -15.74 34.75 15.04
CA LEU A 218 -14.70 35.15 15.98
C LEU A 218 -13.48 34.22 15.95
N ASP A 219 -13.70 32.91 15.91
CA ASP A 219 -12.63 31.91 15.86
C ASP A 219 -11.84 32.02 14.55
N LEU A 220 -12.53 32.21 13.44
CA LEU A 220 -11.94 32.38 12.11
C LEU A 220 -11.15 33.69 11.97
N GLU A 221 -11.68 34.80 12.49
CA GLU A 221 -10.97 36.10 12.55
C GLU A 221 -9.72 36.03 13.42
N THR A 222 -9.79 35.29 14.53
CA THR A 222 -8.65 35.04 15.41
C THR A 222 -7.58 34.19 14.71
N ALA A 223 -7.97 33.17 13.94
CA ALA A 223 -7.04 32.38 13.14
C ALA A 223 -6.30 33.25 12.12
N ALA A 224 -7.01 34.12 11.39
CA ALA A 224 -6.38 35.07 10.47
C ALA A 224 -5.40 36.01 11.20
N SER A 225 -5.77 36.50 12.38
CA SER A 225 -4.91 37.35 13.20
C SER A 225 -3.62 36.64 13.63
N ILE A 226 -3.66 35.34 13.94
CA ILE A 226 -2.46 34.54 14.25
C ILE A 226 -1.62 34.27 13.00
N ILE A 227 -2.25 33.86 11.89
CA ILE A 227 -1.56 33.58 10.61
C ILE A 227 -0.76 34.79 10.15
N PHE A 228 -1.32 35.99 10.27
CA PHE A 228 -0.63 37.23 9.92
C PHE A 228 0.16 37.83 11.08
N GLY A 229 0.03 37.33 12.31
CA GLY A 229 0.81 37.73 13.49
C GLY A 229 0.37 39.03 14.18
N ASP A 230 -0.87 39.45 14.00
CA ASP A 230 -1.45 40.62 14.69
C ASP A 230 -1.72 40.33 16.17
N GLN A 231 -1.93 39.05 16.48
CA GLN A 231 -1.92 38.56 17.85
C GLN A 231 -0.70 37.66 18.06
N LYS A 232 0.03 37.88 19.17
CA LYS A 232 0.99 36.88 19.66
C LYS A 232 0.20 35.64 20.06
N PRO A 233 0.50 34.45 19.52
CA PRO A 233 -0.15 33.23 19.98
C PRO A 233 0.11 33.10 21.49
N PRO A 234 -0.85 32.61 22.30
CA PRO A 234 -0.57 32.27 23.68
C PRO A 234 0.60 31.29 23.69
N VAL A 235 1.77 31.77 24.14
CA VAL A 235 2.95 30.95 24.31
C VAL A 235 2.63 30.00 25.46
N VAL A 236 2.15 28.81 25.15
CA VAL A 236 2.33 27.70 26.07
C VAL A 236 3.84 27.55 26.14
N ASN A 237 4.41 27.81 27.32
CA ASN A 237 5.82 27.55 27.63
C ASN A 237 6.25 26.34 26.83
N ALA A 238 7.24 26.53 25.96
CA ALA A 238 7.91 25.45 25.29
C ALA A 238 8.27 24.44 26.38
N VAL A 239 7.50 23.35 26.46
CA VAL A 239 7.96 22.16 27.14
C VAL A 239 9.30 21.88 26.46
N PRO A 240 10.40 21.76 27.23
CA PRO A 240 11.72 21.58 26.66
C PRO A 240 11.63 20.54 25.56
N VAL A 241 12.15 20.87 24.38
CA VAL A 241 12.12 20.05 23.15
C VAL A 241 12.91 18.74 23.31
N HIS A 242 13.23 18.35 24.55
CA HIS A 242 13.80 17.06 24.92
C HIS A 242 12.80 16.12 25.59
N ASP A 243 11.63 16.59 26.04
CA ASP A 243 10.64 15.75 26.75
C ASP A 243 9.34 15.45 25.96
N LEU A 244 9.18 15.96 24.74
CA LEU A 244 8.01 15.70 23.87
C LEU A 244 8.35 15.10 22.50
N VAL A 245 9.59 14.67 22.29
CA VAL A 245 9.79 13.51 21.42
C VAL A 245 9.34 12.33 22.28
N ILE A 246 8.11 11.85 22.13
CA ILE A 246 7.82 10.48 22.56
C ILE A 246 8.81 9.65 21.74
N ALA A 247 9.94 9.28 22.34
CA ALA A 247 10.87 8.35 21.74
C ALA A 247 10.01 7.19 21.24
N PRO A 248 10.06 6.82 19.95
CA PRO A 248 9.14 5.84 19.39
C PRO A 248 9.13 4.64 20.31
N ARG A 249 7.98 4.43 20.97
CA ARG A 249 7.83 3.39 21.97
C ARG A 249 8.23 2.08 21.30
N SER A 250 9.04 1.27 21.97
CA SER A 250 9.28 -0.09 21.50
C SER A 250 7.99 -0.89 21.68
N TRP A 251 7.47 -1.46 20.60
CA TRP A 251 6.28 -2.31 20.63
C TRP A 251 6.67 -3.78 20.64
N PRO A 252 6.01 -4.62 21.45
CA PRO A 252 6.22 -6.06 21.39
C PRO A 252 5.78 -6.58 20.02
N VAL A 253 6.70 -7.26 19.34
CA VAL A 253 6.46 -7.91 18.06
C VAL A 253 6.28 -9.41 18.31
N GLU A 254 5.17 -9.94 17.81
CA GLU A 254 4.81 -11.35 17.96
C GLU A 254 4.84 -12.02 16.58
N VAL A 255 5.13 -13.32 16.53
CA VAL A 255 4.92 -14.12 15.31
C VAL A 255 3.42 -14.24 15.07
N CYS A 256 3.00 -14.03 13.82
CA CYS A 256 1.61 -14.14 13.42
C CYS A 256 1.08 -15.56 13.67
N GLY A 257 -0.08 -15.65 14.33
CA GLY A 257 -0.72 -16.91 14.68
C GLY A 257 -1.45 -17.58 13.51
N PHE A 258 -2.22 -18.62 13.84
CA PHE A 258 -3.01 -19.37 12.84
C PHE A 258 -4.23 -18.59 12.36
N ASP A 259 -4.83 -17.78 13.23
CA ASP A 259 -5.98 -16.95 12.91
C ASP A 259 -5.54 -15.71 12.12
N MET A 260 -5.93 -15.69 10.84
CA MET A 260 -5.61 -14.63 9.90
C MET A 260 -6.74 -13.61 9.73
N ALA A 261 -7.89 -13.79 10.37
CA ALA A 261 -9.00 -12.84 10.24
C ALA A 261 -8.63 -11.42 10.73
N PRO A 262 -7.91 -11.23 11.85
CA PRO A 262 -7.46 -9.90 12.27
C PRO A 262 -6.46 -9.26 11.29
N VAL A 263 -5.61 -10.08 10.66
CA VAL A 263 -4.65 -9.61 9.65
C VAL A 263 -5.36 -9.20 8.36
N HIS A 264 -6.35 -9.98 7.93
CA HIS A 264 -7.18 -9.66 6.77
C HIS A 264 -7.99 -8.38 6.98
N ALA A 265 -8.59 -8.20 8.16
CA ALA A 265 -9.27 -6.96 8.50
C ALA A 265 -8.31 -5.75 8.43
N LEU A 266 -7.12 -5.87 9.02
CA LEU A 266 -6.10 -4.81 8.96
C LEU A 266 -5.62 -4.55 7.52
N TRP A 267 -5.46 -5.61 6.71
CA TRP A 267 -5.09 -5.53 5.29
C TRP A 267 -6.11 -4.72 4.50
N THR A 268 -7.38 -5.07 4.61
CA THR A 268 -8.48 -4.39 3.92
C THR A 268 -8.66 -2.95 4.40
N GLU A 269 -8.43 -2.68 5.69
CA GLU A 269 -8.45 -1.31 6.25
C GLU A 269 -7.28 -0.45 5.74
N CYS A 270 -6.08 -1.01 5.65
CA CYS A 270 -4.87 -0.24 5.35
C CYS A 270 -4.55 -0.10 3.85
N LEU A 271 -4.97 -1.06 3.03
CA LEU A 271 -4.62 -1.10 1.61
C LEU A 271 -5.80 -0.67 0.72
N PRO A 272 -5.52 -0.05 -0.44
CA PRO A 272 -6.54 0.29 -1.43
C PRO A 272 -7.33 -0.94 -1.90
N PRO A 273 -8.59 -0.78 -2.33
CA PRO A 273 -9.42 -1.88 -2.82
C PRO A 273 -8.77 -2.73 -3.90
N LYS A 274 -7.93 -2.16 -4.77
CA LYS A 274 -7.22 -2.90 -5.83
C LYS A 274 -6.27 -3.99 -5.30
N TYR A 275 -5.84 -3.91 -4.04
CA TYR A 275 -4.99 -4.90 -3.38
C TYR A 275 -5.77 -5.81 -2.41
N HIS A 276 -7.10 -5.71 -2.37
CA HIS A 276 -7.91 -6.57 -1.50
C HIS A 276 -7.96 -7.98 -2.06
N LEU A 277 -7.67 -8.95 -1.20
CA LEU A 277 -7.78 -10.37 -1.51
C LEU A 277 -8.84 -11.02 -0.62
N PRO A 278 -9.58 -12.03 -1.10
CA PRO A 278 -10.39 -12.86 -0.23
C PRO A 278 -9.52 -13.50 0.86
N LEU A 279 -10.06 -13.64 2.08
CA LEU A 279 -9.32 -14.18 3.24
C LEU A 279 -8.60 -15.49 2.90
N PHE A 280 -9.27 -16.42 2.23
CA PHE A 280 -8.68 -17.70 1.84
C PHE A 280 -7.45 -17.54 0.91
N ALA A 281 -7.54 -16.68 -0.11
CA ALA A 281 -6.43 -16.42 -1.01
C ALA A 281 -5.25 -15.76 -0.27
N LEU A 282 -5.54 -14.80 0.62
CA LEU A 282 -4.51 -14.16 1.44
C LEU A 282 -3.79 -15.16 2.35
N VAL A 283 -4.54 -16.10 2.96
CA VAL A 283 -3.97 -17.16 3.80
C VAL A 283 -3.00 -18.05 3.02
N LEU A 284 -3.37 -18.47 1.81
CA LEU A 284 -2.52 -19.31 0.97
C LEU A 284 -1.20 -18.62 0.57
N LEU A 285 -1.23 -17.31 0.32
CA LEU A 285 -0.04 -16.54 0.01
C LEU A 285 0.87 -16.35 1.22
N LEU A 286 0.28 -16.00 2.37
CA LEU A 286 1.04 -15.65 3.57
C LEU A 286 1.56 -16.86 4.35
N ARG A 287 0.94 -18.03 4.21
CA ARG A 287 1.32 -19.25 4.96
C ARG A 287 2.05 -20.24 4.06
N ARG A 288 3.35 -20.03 3.92
CA ARG A 288 4.26 -20.93 3.19
C ARG A 288 5.24 -21.59 4.17
N ASP A 289 4.99 -22.85 4.53
CA ASP A 289 5.82 -23.62 5.46
C ASP A 289 7.30 -23.57 5.06
N GLY A 290 8.18 -23.11 5.95
CA GLY A 290 9.63 -23.05 5.72
C GLY A 290 10.12 -21.87 4.88
N TYR A 291 9.20 -21.08 4.31
CA TYR A 291 9.53 -19.89 3.50
C TYR A 291 9.00 -18.60 4.10
N ALA A 292 7.92 -18.63 4.88
CA ALA A 292 7.25 -17.44 5.42
C ALA A 292 7.25 -17.41 6.94
N VAL A 293 7.64 -16.27 7.52
CA VAL A 293 7.44 -15.96 8.94
C VAL A 293 6.90 -14.54 9.04
N ASN A 294 5.62 -14.40 9.37
CA ASN A 294 4.97 -13.10 9.44
C ASN A 294 4.89 -12.61 10.88
N TYR A 295 4.81 -11.30 11.08
CA TYR A 295 4.82 -10.67 12.39
C TYR A 295 3.65 -9.72 12.59
N ILE A 296 3.17 -9.61 13.82
CA ILE A 296 2.10 -8.69 14.22
C ILE A 296 2.53 -7.85 15.42
N VAL A 297 1.86 -6.72 15.60
CA VAL A 297 1.85 -5.95 16.84
C VAL A 297 0.40 -5.83 17.30
N ARG A 298 0.17 -6.12 18.59
CA ARG A 298 -1.13 -5.94 19.24
C ARG A 298 -1.13 -4.73 20.14
N ASP A 299 -2.27 -4.06 20.18
CA ASP A 299 -2.51 -3.05 21.19
C ASP A 299 -2.57 -3.71 22.60
N PRO A 300 -1.76 -3.26 23.58
CA PRO A 300 -1.71 -3.92 24.89
C PRO A 300 -3.04 -3.95 25.64
N ALA A 301 -3.90 -2.94 25.46
CA ALA A 301 -5.15 -2.79 26.18
C ALA A 301 -6.28 -3.58 25.53
N THR A 302 -6.44 -3.44 24.21
CA THR A 302 -7.55 -4.03 23.44
C THR A 302 -7.22 -5.40 22.83
N LYS A 303 -5.93 -5.77 22.79
CA LYS A 303 -5.40 -6.96 22.10
C LYS A 303 -5.66 -6.99 20.58
N GLN A 304 -6.19 -5.92 20.02
CA GLN A 304 -6.41 -5.77 18.58
C GLN A 304 -5.08 -5.79 17.82
N VAL A 305 -5.03 -6.44 16.65
CA VAL A 305 -3.88 -6.33 15.74
C VAL A 305 -3.88 -4.94 15.12
N VAL A 306 -2.80 -4.19 15.34
CA VAL A 306 -2.65 -2.79 14.91
C VAL A 306 -1.46 -2.58 13.97
N GLY A 307 -0.62 -3.60 13.81
CA GLY A 307 0.44 -3.62 12.82
C GLY A 307 0.70 -5.04 12.33
N PHE A 308 1.09 -5.17 11.07
CA PHE A 308 1.39 -6.45 10.43
C PHE A 308 2.57 -6.29 9.47
N CYS A 309 3.42 -7.31 9.43
CA CYS A 309 4.53 -7.41 8.51
C CYS A 309 4.63 -8.83 7.93
N ALA A 310 4.67 -8.95 6.61
CA ALA A 310 4.89 -10.20 5.90
C ALA A 310 6.36 -10.36 5.51
N THR A 311 6.94 -11.55 5.72
CA THR A 311 8.31 -11.83 5.29
C THR A 311 8.43 -13.18 4.60
N PHE A 312 9.31 -13.25 3.60
CA PHE A 312 9.63 -14.47 2.87
C PHE A 312 11.14 -14.69 2.76
N THR A 313 11.58 -15.94 2.75
CA THR A 313 12.94 -16.37 2.41
C THR A 313 12.90 -17.32 1.24
N THR A 314 13.48 -16.95 0.11
CA THR A 314 13.42 -17.73 -1.15
C THR A 314 14.79 -17.90 -1.78
N TYR A 315 14.92 -18.85 -2.70
CA TYR A 315 16.12 -18.95 -3.52
C TYR A 315 16.10 -17.87 -4.62
N PRO A 316 17.23 -17.15 -4.85
CA PRO A 316 17.30 -16.15 -5.90
C PRO A 316 17.53 -16.78 -7.29
N ASP A 317 18.15 -17.96 -7.35
CA ASP A 317 18.64 -18.65 -8.55
C ASP A 317 18.68 -20.18 -8.35
N SER A 318 19.13 -20.92 -9.36
CA SER A 318 19.26 -22.37 -9.34
C SER A 318 20.33 -22.92 -8.38
N GLY A 319 21.20 -22.07 -7.83
CA GLY A 319 22.36 -22.50 -7.04
C GLY A 319 22.00 -23.11 -5.69
N GLY A 320 20.86 -22.74 -5.10
CA GLY A 320 20.31 -23.37 -3.89
C GLY A 320 21.13 -23.14 -2.61
N GLU A 321 22.21 -22.36 -2.66
CA GLU A 321 23.09 -22.08 -1.51
C GLU A 321 22.80 -20.73 -0.85
N SER A 322 22.26 -19.77 -1.61
CA SER A 322 21.93 -18.44 -1.13
C SER A 322 20.43 -18.23 -1.01
N LEU A 323 20.04 -17.36 -0.09
CA LEU A 323 18.65 -16.97 0.15
C LEU A 323 18.47 -15.46 0.03
N LEU A 324 17.30 -15.09 -0.47
CA LEU A 324 16.77 -13.75 -0.51
C LEU A 324 15.78 -13.56 0.63
N GLY A 325 16.06 -12.62 1.53
CA GLY A 325 15.13 -12.18 2.55
C GLY A 325 14.24 -11.04 2.05
N SER A 326 12.93 -11.25 2.04
CA SER A 326 11.94 -10.28 1.56
C SER A 326 11.16 -9.70 2.72
N LEU A 327 11.16 -8.38 2.86
CA LEU A 327 10.14 -7.65 3.63
C LEU A 327 8.96 -7.36 2.68
N ALA A 328 8.08 -8.35 2.51
CA ALA A 328 7.07 -8.38 1.46
C ALA A 328 5.98 -7.32 1.63
N LEU A 329 5.58 -7.04 2.87
CA LEU A 329 4.60 -6.01 3.20
C LEU A 329 4.85 -5.49 4.63
N LEU A 330 4.60 -4.20 4.86
CA LEU A 330 4.49 -3.61 6.20
C LEU A 330 3.30 -2.64 6.24
N ILE A 331 2.34 -2.90 7.12
CA ILE A 331 1.18 -2.04 7.33
C ILE A 331 0.98 -1.74 8.81
N VAL A 332 0.50 -0.53 9.09
CA VAL A 332 0.14 -0.06 10.43
C VAL A 332 -1.21 0.65 10.34
N LYS A 333 -2.12 0.27 11.24
CA LYS A 333 -3.46 0.84 11.35
C LYS A 333 -3.39 2.36 11.45
N SER A 334 -4.21 3.08 10.68
CA SER A 334 -4.08 4.53 10.49
C SER A 334 -3.99 5.29 11.81
N ALA A 335 -4.92 5.04 12.75
CA ALA A 335 -4.96 5.66 14.08
C ALA A 335 -3.74 5.34 14.97
N TYR A 336 -2.94 4.33 14.63
CA TYR A 336 -1.78 3.87 15.40
C TYR A 336 -0.44 4.23 14.75
N ARG A 337 -0.44 4.97 13.63
CA ARG A 337 0.78 5.46 12.97
C ARG A 337 1.49 6.53 13.83
N GLY A 338 2.76 6.79 13.56
CA GLY A 338 3.59 7.71 14.35
C GLY A 338 4.03 7.19 15.73
N ARG A 339 3.50 6.04 16.20
CA ARG A 339 3.74 5.52 17.56
C ARG A 339 4.96 4.59 17.71
N GLY A 340 5.73 4.36 16.64
CA GLY A 340 6.89 3.44 16.64
C GLY A 340 6.60 1.98 16.26
N ILE A 341 5.35 1.63 15.96
CA ILE A 341 4.93 0.25 15.58
C ILE A 341 5.65 -0.23 14.32
N GLY A 342 5.60 0.56 13.25
CA GLY A 342 6.26 0.20 11.98
C GLY A 342 7.77 0.04 12.13
N LEU A 343 8.41 0.85 12.97
CA LEU A 343 9.84 0.74 13.26
C LEU A 343 10.15 -0.57 14.01
N SER A 344 9.31 -0.92 14.99
CA SER A 344 9.44 -2.16 15.76
C SER A 344 9.30 -3.39 14.84
N LEU A 345 8.27 -3.43 14.00
CA LEU A 345 8.05 -4.50 13.02
C LEU A 345 9.21 -4.63 12.04
N HIS A 346 9.63 -3.51 11.41
CA HIS A 346 10.72 -3.49 10.45
C HIS A 346 12.04 -3.98 11.05
N ASN A 347 12.44 -3.44 12.20
CA ASN A 347 13.70 -3.81 12.83
C ASN A 347 13.70 -5.27 13.28
N HIS A 348 12.57 -5.75 13.82
CA HIS A 348 12.41 -7.16 14.17
C HIS A 348 12.53 -8.05 12.92
N ALA A 349 11.72 -7.79 11.90
CA ALA A 349 11.68 -8.58 10.67
C ALA A 349 13.05 -8.66 9.98
N LEU A 350 13.74 -7.53 9.77
CA LEU A 350 15.05 -7.53 9.13
C LEU A 350 16.09 -8.28 9.95
N LYS A 351 16.07 -8.14 11.29
CA LYS A 351 16.98 -8.86 12.18
C LYS A 351 16.78 -10.38 12.09
N GLN A 352 15.54 -10.85 11.95
CA GLN A 352 15.25 -12.28 11.80
C GLN A 352 15.66 -12.79 10.43
N LEU A 353 15.40 -12.03 9.35
CA LEU A 353 15.85 -12.38 8.01
C LEU A 353 17.39 -12.48 7.96
N GLN A 354 18.11 -11.52 8.54
CA GLN A 354 19.58 -11.53 8.62
C GLN A 354 20.15 -12.71 9.43
N ARG A 355 19.40 -13.23 10.39
CA ARG A 355 19.80 -14.40 11.19
C ARG A 355 19.52 -15.73 10.48
N THR A 356 18.71 -15.71 9.43
CA THR A 356 18.39 -16.92 8.69
C THR A 356 19.60 -17.34 7.85
N ARG A 357 20.09 -18.55 8.08
CA ARG A 357 21.28 -19.08 7.39
C ARG A 357 21.08 -19.06 5.88
N GLY A 358 22.06 -18.52 5.17
CA GLY A 358 22.06 -18.43 3.71
C GLY A 358 21.50 -17.09 3.19
N VAL A 359 20.82 -16.29 4.01
CA VAL A 359 20.33 -14.97 3.57
C VAL A 359 21.51 -14.01 3.36
N ASN A 360 21.74 -13.63 2.11
CA ASN A 360 22.82 -12.71 1.71
C ASN A 360 22.30 -11.42 1.03
N ARG A 361 20.99 -11.33 0.82
CA ARG A 361 20.31 -10.16 0.24
C ARG A 361 19.00 -9.91 0.97
N LEU A 362 18.70 -8.63 1.21
CA LEU A 362 17.39 -8.15 1.67
C LEU A 362 16.73 -7.31 0.60
N GLN A 363 15.42 -7.39 0.51
CA GLN A 363 14.62 -6.52 -0.35
C GLN A 363 13.34 -6.02 0.32
N LEU A 364 12.83 -4.89 -0.19
CA LEU A 364 11.49 -4.41 0.07
C LEU A 364 10.57 -4.89 -1.04
N GLY A 365 9.41 -5.43 -0.69
CA GLY A 365 8.63 -6.24 -1.61
C GLY A 365 9.14 -7.70 -1.61
N SER A 366 8.69 -8.47 -2.59
CA SER A 366 8.91 -9.92 -2.65
C SER A 366 9.11 -10.39 -4.08
N ALA A 367 10.01 -11.36 -4.28
CA ALA A 367 10.19 -11.99 -5.59
C ALA A 367 8.98 -12.86 -5.91
N PHE A 368 8.79 -13.93 -5.13
CA PHE A 368 7.62 -14.83 -5.15
C PHE A 368 7.41 -15.46 -3.76
N PRO A 369 6.16 -15.71 -3.30
CA PRO A 369 4.93 -15.16 -3.83
C PRO A 369 5.01 -13.62 -3.85
N ARG A 370 4.52 -13.01 -4.93
CA ARG A 370 4.70 -11.57 -5.18
C ARG A 370 3.48 -10.82 -4.69
N LEU A 371 3.55 -10.33 -3.45
CA LEU A 371 2.54 -9.41 -2.93
C LEU A 371 2.72 -8.04 -3.58
N LEU A 372 3.87 -7.43 -3.38
CA LEU A 372 4.26 -6.18 -4.03
C LEU A 372 5.65 -6.38 -4.63
N TYR A 373 5.88 -5.82 -5.82
CA TYR A 373 7.20 -5.87 -6.44
C TYR A 373 8.23 -5.06 -5.64
N GLY A 374 7.80 -3.94 -5.07
CA GLY A 374 8.63 -3.04 -4.28
C GLY A 374 7.78 -2.10 -3.44
N VAL A 375 8.34 -0.93 -3.09
CA VAL A 375 7.57 0.10 -2.36
C VAL A 375 6.64 0.82 -3.34
N PRO A 376 5.31 0.81 -3.15
CA PRO A 376 4.40 1.45 -4.09
C PRO A 376 4.64 2.96 -4.19
N SER A 377 4.74 3.47 -5.42
CA SER A 377 5.12 4.87 -5.69
C SER A 377 4.07 5.90 -5.27
N ASP A 378 2.81 5.48 -5.19
CA ASP A 378 1.68 6.32 -4.74
C ASP A 378 1.79 6.70 -3.24
N TYR A 379 2.71 6.06 -2.49
CA TYR A 379 2.94 6.29 -1.06
C TYR A 379 4.28 6.99 -0.84
N PHE A 380 4.34 8.29 -1.13
CA PHE A 380 5.56 9.09 -0.96
C PHE A 380 6.16 8.97 0.46
N PHE A 381 5.31 8.99 1.49
CA PHE A 381 5.73 8.81 2.88
C PHE A 381 6.43 7.47 3.14
N ALA A 382 6.00 6.39 2.48
CA ALA A 382 6.63 5.08 2.64
C ALA A 382 8.06 5.10 2.07
N THR A 383 8.24 5.72 0.89
CA THR A 383 9.56 5.88 0.26
C THR A 383 10.51 6.64 1.19
N GLU A 384 10.09 7.78 1.72
CA GLU A 384 10.91 8.56 2.64
C GLU A 384 11.17 7.83 3.97
N TRP A 385 10.16 7.13 4.49
CA TRP A 385 10.26 6.36 5.72
C TRP A 385 11.31 5.24 5.62
N PHE A 386 11.34 4.52 4.50
CA PHE A 386 12.37 3.51 4.24
C PHE A 386 13.74 4.16 3.96
N ALA A 387 13.79 5.28 3.21
CA ALA A 387 15.04 5.99 2.94
C ALA A 387 15.76 6.42 4.23
N ARG A 388 15.03 6.99 5.19
CA ARG A 388 15.54 7.35 6.53
C ARG A 388 16.04 6.16 7.36
N ARG A 389 15.80 4.92 6.90
CA ARG A 389 16.23 3.65 7.52
C ARG A 389 17.32 2.93 6.73
N GLY A 390 17.98 3.64 5.82
CA GLY A 390 19.15 3.16 5.08
C GLY A 390 18.81 2.31 3.85
N TRP A 391 17.63 2.49 3.28
CA TRP A 391 17.27 1.94 1.97
C TRP A 391 17.56 2.99 0.89
N ASP A 392 18.39 2.67 -0.10
CA ASP A 392 18.69 3.59 -1.21
C ASP A 392 17.50 3.64 -2.18
N MET A 393 16.91 4.82 -2.36
CA MET A 393 15.65 5.05 -3.08
C MET A 393 15.83 6.05 -4.25
N ASN A 394 17.06 6.37 -4.62
CA ASN A 394 17.38 7.46 -5.54
C ASN A 394 17.06 7.16 -7.02
N GLY A 395 16.70 5.92 -7.36
CA GLY A 395 16.26 5.50 -8.70
C GLY A 395 17.36 5.37 -9.75
N GLY A 396 18.62 5.68 -9.40
CA GLY A 396 19.71 5.76 -10.38
C GLY A 396 20.27 4.42 -10.87
N GLN A 397 20.00 3.31 -10.18
CA GLN A 397 20.53 1.97 -10.50
C GLN A 397 19.57 0.85 -10.03
N PRO A 398 19.68 -0.37 -10.56
CA PRO A 398 18.93 -1.54 -10.07
C PRO A 398 19.08 -1.73 -8.56
N GLY A 399 17.97 -2.02 -7.88
CA GLY A 399 17.93 -2.19 -6.42
C GLY A 399 18.08 -0.91 -5.61
N ARG A 400 18.14 0.26 -6.24
CA ARG A 400 18.22 1.57 -5.57
C ARG A 400 17.00 2.45 -5.81
N GLY A 401 15.84 1.84 -6.03
CA GLY A 401 14.56 2.53 -6.21
C GLY A 401 14.19 2.77 -7.68
N LEU A 402 14.72 1.93 -8.58
CA LEU A 402 14.34 1.94 -10.00
C LEU A 402 12.83 1.71 -10.12
N GLU A 403 12.19 2.43 -11.03
CA GLU A 403 10.75 2.32 -11.25
C GLU A 403 10.41 1.00 -11.94
N VAL A 404 9.41 0.32 -11.38
CA VAL A 404 8.84 -0.92 -11.91
C VAL A 404 7.33 -0.77 -11.94
N ALA A 405 6.70 -1.22 -13.02
CA ALA A 405 5.27 -1.14 -13.20
C ALA A 405 4.65 -2.49 -13.52
N ASP A 406 3.44 -2.68 -13.02
CA ASP A 406 2.53 -3.73 -13.44
C ASP A 406 1.52 -3.12 -14.42
N TRP A 407 1.16 -3.86 -15.46
CA TRP A 407 0.34 -3.39 -16.56
C TRP A 407 -0.87 -4.28 -16.78
N LEU A 408 -1.95 -3.66 -17.27
CA LEU A 408 -3.17 -4.34 -17.68
C LEU A 408 -3.51 -3.97 -19.12
N LEU A 409 -3.70 -4.97 -19.97
CA LEU A 409 -4.20 -4.81 -21.33
C LEU A 409 -5.60 -5.41 -21.42
N ASP A 410 -6.51 -4.65 -22.02
CA ASP A 410 -7.76 -5.16 -22.53
C ASP A 410 -7.55 -5.49 -24.02
N PHE A 411 -7.92 -6.69 -24.47
CA PHE A 411 -7.64 -7.09 -25.84
C PHE A 411 -8.40 -6.23 -26.86
N ASP A 412 -9.52 -5.63 -26.47
CA ASP A 412 -10.26 -4.69 -27.32
C ASP A 412 -9.52 -3.37 -27.54
N ASN A 413 -8.49 -3.06 -26.73
CA ASN A 413 -7.67 -1.87 -26.87
C ASN A 413 -6.39 -2.10 -27.70
N LEU A 414 -6.18 -3.31 -28.24
CA LEU A 414 -5.01 -3.61 -29.05
C LEU A 414 -5.03 -2.76 -30.34
N PRO A 415 -3.96 -2.01 -30.63
CA PRO A 415 -3.85 -1.32 -31.90
C PRO A 415 -3.71 -2.36 -33.03
N ALA A 416 -4.29 -2.07 -34.20
CA ALA A 416 -4.08 -2.89 -35.39
C ALA A 416 -2.58 -2.86 -35.75
N THR A 417 -1.88 -3.96 -35.50
CA THR A 417 -0.41 -4.02 -35.68
C THR A 417 -0.07 -4.96 -36.83
N ASN A 418 0.48 -4.43 -37.92
CA ASN A 418 1.10 -5.22 -38.99
C ASN A 418 2.56 -5.51 -38.62
N LEU A 419 2.77 -6.55 -37.80
CA LEU A 419 4.11 -6.96 -37.37
C LEU A 419 4.78 -7.79 -38.49
N SER A 420 5.61 -7.15 -39.33
CA SER A 420 6.41 -7.83 -40.36
C SER A 420 7.19 -9.03 -39.77
N SER A 421 7.27 -10.13 -40.51
CA SER A 421 8.03 -11.33 -40.14
C SER A 421 9.53 -11.12 -40.37
N ALA A 422 10.19 -10.42 -39.45
CA ALA A 422 11.64 -10.23 -39.45
C ALA A 422 12.41 -11.51 -39.05
N GLY A 423 12.07 -12.67 -39.63
CA GLY A 423 12.71 -13.97 -39.33
C GLY A 423 12.37 -14.58 -37.96
N LEU A 424 11.79 -13.79 -37.04
CA LEU A 424 11.39 -14.22 -35.71
C LEU A 424 10.09 -15.05 -35.72
N LYS A 425 10.11 -16.21 -35.06
CA LYS A 425 8.96 -17.10 -34.85
C LYS A 425 8.60 -17.15 -33.36
N PHE A 426 7.31 -17.22 -33.05
CA PHE A 426 6.82 -17.36 -31.67
C PHE A 426 5.90 -18.56 -31.55
N ARG A 427 6.13 -19.41 -30.55
CA ARG A 427 5.34 -20.62 -30.31
C ARG A 427 5.43 -21.10 -28.87
N ARG A 428 4.57 -22.05 -28.49
CA ARG A 428 4.66 -22.74 -27.19
C ARG A 428 5.97 -23.54 -27.10
N CYS A 429 6.49 -23.66 -25.88
CA CYS A 429 7.62 -24.50 -25.55
C CYS A 429 7.27 -25.98 -25.72
N ASP A 430 8.16 -26.74 -26.35
CA ASP A 430 8.09 -28.19 -26.36
C ASP A 430 8.76 -28.79 -25.10
N MET A 431 8.36 -30.00 -24.71
CA MET A 431 8.96 -30.71 -23.59
C MET A 431 10.47 -30.94 -23.76
N MET A 432 10.95 -31.17 -24.99
CA MET A 432 12.38 -31.37 -25.28
C MET A 432 13.21 -30.10 -25.07
N GLU A 433 12.58 -28.93 -25.15
CA GLU A 433 13.24 -27.62 -25.03
C GLU A 433 13.23 -27.08 -23.60
N PHE A 434 12.35 -27.60 -22.74
CA PHE A 434 12.12 -27.07 -21.40
C PHE A 434 13.40 -26.95 -20.56
N GLN A 435 14.28 -27.95 -20.61
CA GLN A 435 15.56 -27.90 -19.89
C GLN A 435 16.51 -26.82 -20.44
N MET A 436 16.50 -26.59 -21.75
CA MET A 436 17.27 -25.50 -22.37
C MET A 436 16.71 -24.13 -21.97
N VAL A 437 15.38 -23.98 -21.90
CA VAL A 437 14.72 -22.75 -21.42
C VAL A 437 15.12 -22.45 -19.98
N LEU A 438 15.13 -23.44 -19.10
CA LEU A 438 15.58 -23.25 -17.70
C LEU A 438 17.01 -22.70 -17.63
N GLN A 439 17.93 -23.24 -18.44
CA GLN A 439 19.32 -22.78 -18.48
C GLN A 439 19.44 -21.34 -18.99
N ILE A 440 18.69 -20.99 -20.04
CA ILE A 440 18.68 -19.63 -20.60
C ILE A 440 18.15 -18.63 -19.57
N VAL A 441 17.00 -18.95 -18.95
CA VAL A 441 16.36 -18.08 -17.96
C VAL A 441 17.26 -17.90 -16.74
N ASP A 442 17.86 -18.97 -16.22
CA ASP A 442 18.76 -18.89 -15.05
C ASP A 442 19.95 -17.97 -15.33
N ARG A 443 20.64 -18.20 -16.46
CA ARG A 443 21.79 -17.40 -16.90
C ARG A 443 21.42 -15.93 -17.06
N ASP A 444 20.36 -15.64 -17.81
CA ASP A 444 19.96 -14.26 -18.12
C ASP A 444 19.42 -13.53 -16.89
N ALA A 445 18.64 -14.21 -16.06
CA ALA A 445 18.09 -13.66 -14.83
C ALA A 445 19.19 -13.34 -13.82
N ALA A 446 20.17 -14.23 -13.64
CA ALA A 446 21.33 -13.98 -12.78
C ALA A 446 22.12 -12.73 -13.25
N ARG A 447 22.40 -12.63 -14.55
CA ARG A 447 23.11 -11.48 -15.15
C ARG A 447 22.35 -10.17 -14.96
N LYS A 448 21.02 -10.19 -15.08
CA LYS A 448 20.14 -9.01 -14.96
C LYS A 448 19.62 -8.76 -13.54
N ASN A 449 20.05 -9.54 -12.54
CA ASN A 449 19.57 -9.48 -11.16
C ASN A 449 18.04 -9.69 -11.02
N ASN A 450 17.43 -10.49 -11.89
CA ASN A 450 16.01 -10.83 -11.81
C ASN A 450 15.82 -12.03 -10.87
N MET A 451 15.50 -11.77 -9.60
CA MET A 451 15.46 -12.79 -8.56
C MET A 451 14.24 -13.71 -8.69
N GLY A 452 14.45 -15.02 -8.49
CA GLY A 452 13.39 -16.02 -8.37
C GLY A 452 12.72 -16.42 -9.68
N TRP A 453 13.24 -15.97 -10.82
CA TRP A 453 12.68 -16.31 -12.13
C TRP A 453 12.90 -17.78 -12.47
N TYR A 454 14.09 -18.33 -12.20
CA TYR A 454 14.37 -19.74 -12.40
C TYR A 454 13.34 -20.63 -11.69
N ASP A 455 13.07 -20.37 -10.41
CA ASP A 455 12.11 -21.14 -9.61
C ASP A 455 10.69 -21.13 -10.22
N GLN A 456 10.26 -20.01 -10.81
CA GLN A 456 8.93 -19.95 -11.45
C GLN A 456 8.83 -20.86 -12.68
N TYR A 457 9.87 -20.89 -13.52
CA TYR A 457 9.90 -21.82 -14.64
C TYR A 457 10.08 -23.27 -14.16
N ALA A 458 10.97 -23.51 -13.19
CA ALA A 458 11.28 -24.84 -12.67
C ALA A 458 10.07 -25.51 -12.00
N LYS A 459 9.11 -24.75 -11.46
CA LYS A 459 7.85 -25.28 -10.93
C LYS A 459 7.01 -26.04 -11.95
N LEU A 460 7.20 -25.79 -13.24
CA LEU A 460 6.47 -26.47 -14.31
C LEU A 460 7.02 -27.87 -14.58
N ASP A 461 8.19 -28.22 -14.04
CA ASP A 461 8.83 -29.50 -14.29
C ASP A 461 7.93 -30.68 -13.85
N GLY A 462 7.76 -31.65 -14.75
CA GLY A 462 6.87 -32.79 -14.55
C GLY A 462 5.38 -32.44 -14.47
N THR A 463 4.97 -31.24 -14.91
CA THR A 463 3.57 -30.84 -15.09
C THR A 463 3.27 -30.65 -16.58
N PRO A 464 2.00 -30.72 -17.02
CA PRO A 464 1.66 -30.40 -18.41
C PRO A 464 1.81 -28.91 -18.75
N HIS A 465 2.08 -28.05 -17.76
CA HIS A 465 2.08 -26.59 -17.91
C HIS A 465 3.36 -26.02 -18.53
N PHE A 466 4.31 -26.84 -18.99
CA PHE A 466 5.44 -26.34 -19.80
C PHE A 466 4.96 -25.62 -21.08
N GLU A 467 3.79 -25.97 -21.59
CA GLU A 467 3.19 -25.30 -22.76
C GLU A 467 2.72 -23.87 -22.48
N ASP A 468 2.65 -23.46 -21.20
CA ASP A 468 2.34 -22.09 -20.81
C ASP A 468 3.54 -21.15 -21.04
N ILE A 469 4.71 -21.69 -21.41
CA ILE A 469 5.86 -20.91 -21.85
C ILE A 469 5.73 -20.60 -23.34
N ILE A 470 5.79 -19.31 -23.70
CA ILE A 470 5.94 -18.86 -25.08
C ILE A 470 7.41 -18.56 -25.36
N LEU A 471 7.95 -19.15 -26.43
CA LEU A 471 9.31 -18.95 -26.93
C LEU A 471 9.29 -18.00 -28.12
N GLY A 472 10.29 -17.13 -28.19
CA GLY A 472 10.68 -16.39 -29.39
C GLY A 472 11.96 -16.98 -29.96
N LEU A 473 11.94 -17.33 -31.24
CA LEU A 473 13.06 -17.96 -31.94
C LEU A 473 13.53 -17.11 -33.11
N GLU A 474 14.85 -17.01 -33.27
CA GLU A 474 15.52 -16.54 -34.47
C GLU A 474 16.20 -17.75 -35.14
N GLY A 475 15.65 -18.21 -36.27
CA GLY A 475 15.97 -19.53 -36.79
C GLY A 475 15.56 -20.62 -35.78
N GLU A 476 16.54 -21.40 -35.31
CA GLU A 476 16.37 -22.42 -34.25
C GLU A 476 16.86 -21.95 -32.87
N THR A 477 17.39 -20.73 -32.77
CA THR A 477 17.93 -20.18 -31.53
C THR A 477 16.81 -19.55 -30.70
N ILE A 478 16.67 -19.97 -29.45
CA ILE A 478 15.76 -19.32 -28.49
C ILE A 478 16.37 -17.98 -28.07
N VAL A 479 15.68 -16.89 -28.41
CA VAL A 479 16.10 -15.51 -28.11
C VAL A 479 15.17 -14.82 -27.10
N ALA A 480 14.00 -15.39 -26.84
CA ALA A 480 13.09 -14.90 -25.81
C ALA A 480 12.23 -16.03 -25.23
N ALA A 481 11.79 -15.85 -23.98
CA ALA A 481 10.82 -16.69 -23.30
C ALA A 481 9.91 -15.83 -22.40
N ALA A 482 8.62 -16.13 -22.37
CA ALA A 482 7.67 -15.55 -21.44
C ALA A 482 6.83 -16.65 -20.80
N LEU A 483 6.54 -16.50 -19.51
CA LEU A 483 5.72 -17.43 -18.76
C LEU A 483 4.30 -16.88 -18.67
N THR A 484 3.36 -17.53 -19.34
CA THR A 484 1.93 -17.22 -19.22
C THR A 484 1.31 -18.04 -18.08
N TYR A 485 0.18 -17.58 -17.55
CA TYR A 485 -0.60 -18.36 -16.59
C TYR A 485 -2.08 -17.97 -16.65
N ILE A 486 -2.94 -18.94 -16.39
CA ILE A 486 -4.39 -18.74 -16.32
C ILE A 486 -4.85 -19.06 -14.90
N PRO A 487 -5.55 -18.13 -14.22
CA PRO A 487 -6.07 -18.39 -12.89
C PRO A 487 -6.94 -19.64 -12.81
N ASN A 488 -6.73 -20.47 -11.78
CA ASN A 488 -7.46 -21.70 -11.51
C ASN A 488 -7.29 -22.81 -12.56
N SER A 489 -6.27 -22.71 -13.42
CA SER A 489 -5.94 -23.76 -14.38
C SER A 489 -5.24 -24.98 -13.75
N GLY A 490 -4.80 -24.85 -12.49
CA GLY A 490 -3.93 -25.83 -11.82
C GLY A 490 -2.44 -25.56 -12.05
N SER A 491 -2.09 -24.52 -12.81
CA SER A 491 -0.70 -24.11 -13.02
C SER A 491 -0.08 -23.64 -11.69
N PRO A 492 1.09 -24.17 -11.28
CA PRO A 492 1.72 -23.79 -10.00
C PRO A 492 2.23 -22.35 -9.94
N VAL A 493 2.22 -21.63 -11.07
CA VAL A 493 2.59 -20.22 -11.19
C VAL A 493 1.51 -19.32 -10.61
N ASP A 494 0.24 -19.68 -10.78
CA ASP A 494 -0.90 -18.86 -10.33
C ASP A 494 -0.98 -18.77 -8.79
N GLU A 495 -0.35 -19.71 -8.08
CA GLU A 495 -0.29 -19.74 -6.62
C GLU A 495 0.55 -18.59 -6.04
N ASP A 496 1.53 -18.10 -6.79
CA ASP A 496 2.47 -17.07 -6.35
C ASP A 496 2.10 -15.66 -6.82
N LEU A 497 1.17 -15.56 -7.79
CA LEU A 497 0.82 -14.34 -8.50
C LEU A 497 -0.69 -14.08 -8.40
N PRO A 498 -1.14 -13.35 -7.37
CA PRO A 498 -2.57 -13.27 -7.05
C PRO A 498 -3.34 -12.28 -7.93
N TRP A 499 -2.64 -11.35 -8.60
CA TRP A 499 -3.28 -10.14 -9.11
C TRP A 499 -4.13 -10.38 -10.36
N ALA A 500 -3.70 -11.22 -11.31
CA ALA A 500 -4.55 -11.57 -12.45
C ALA A 500 -5.91 -12.12 -12.00
N LYS A 501 -5.89 -13.12 -11.10
CA LYS A 501 -7.10 -13.71 -10.51
C LYS A 501 -7.94 -12.70 -9.72
N SER A 502 -7.29 -11.77 -9.03
CA SER A 502 -7.97 -10.75 -8.22
C SER A 502 -8.61 -9.64 -9.06
N ILE A 503 -8.06 -9.35 -10.25
CA ILE A 503 -8.59 -8.33 -11.17
C ILE A 503 -9.86 -8.84 -11.86
N GLY A 504 -9.87 -10.10 -12.30
CA GLY A 504 -11.04 -10.68 -12.97
C GLY A 504 -10.83 -12.14 -13.37
N ALA A 505 -11.93 -12.87 -13.52
CA ALA A 505 -11.90 -14.27 -13.94
C ALA A 505 -11.49 -14.46 -15.42
N ASP A 506 -11.56 -13.38 -16.21
CA ASP A 506 -11.20 -13.33 -17.63
C ASP A 506 -9.82 -12.67 -17.88
N VAL A 507 -9.00 -12.57 -16.84
CA VAL A 507 -7.66 -11.97 -16.89
C VAL A 507 -6.61 -13.07 -16.79
N GLY A 508 -5.85 -13.25 -17.88
CA GLY A 508 -4.65 -14.07 -17.89
C GLY A 508 -3.43 -13.27 -17.42
N GLY A 509 -2.36 -13.98 -17.08
CA GLY A 509 -1.12 -13.36 -16.63
C GLY A 509 0.08 -13.68 -17.52
N VAL A 510 1.03 -12.76 -17.57
CA VAL A 510 2.38 -12.97 -18.12
C VAL A 510 3.39 -12.49 -17.09
N THR A 511 4.41 -13.30 -16.83
CA THR A 511 5.50 -12.99 -15.89
C THR A 511 6.85 -13.44 -16.46
N CYS A 512 7.93 -13.05 -15.77
CA CYS A 512 9.30 -13.50 -16.03
C CYS A 512 9.73 -13.49 -17.51
N ILE A 513 9.48 -12.37 -18.20
CA ILE A 513 9.84 -12.20 -19.61
C ILE A 513 11.36 -12.10 -19.76
N CYS A 514 11.97 -13.15 -20.29
CA CYS A 514 13.39 -13.24 -20.61
C CYS A 514 13.60 -12.90 -22.08
N ILE A 515 14.45 -11.92 -22.38
CA ILE A 515 14.91 -11.60 -23.74
C ILE A 515 16.43 -11.58 -23.67
N THR A 516 17.07 -12.51 -24.38
CA THR A 516 18.53 -12.59 -24.44
C THR A 516 19.06 -11.41 -25.24
N ASP A 517 20.19 -10.85 -24.82
CA ASP A 517 20.84 -9.73 -25.50
C ASP A 517 22.34 -10.01 -25.73
N ASP A 518 22.68 -11.30 -25.90
CA ASP A 518 24.04 -11.79 -26.12
C ASP A 518 24.65 -11.29 -27.45
N HIS A 519 23.80 -10.82 -28.37
CA HIS A 519 24.20 -10.27 -29.67
C HIS A 519 23.79 -8.79 -29.80
N PRO A 520 24.66 -7.90 -30.35
CA PRO A 520 24.34 -6.49 -30.53
C PRO A 520 23.06 -6.21 -31.35
N GLU A 521 22.74 -7.09 -32.30
CA GLU A 521 21.51 -6.99 -33.11
C GLU A 521 20.24 -7.23 -32.28
N MET A 522 20.32 -8.10 -31.27
CA MET A 522 19.24 -8.34 -30.31
C MET A 522 19.02 -7.17 -29.35
N VAL A 523 20.09 -6.43 -29.00
CA VAL A 523 19.98 -5.20 -28.21
C VAL A 523 19.14 -4.16 -28.95
N ASN A 524 19.37 -4.01 -30.26
CA ASN A 524 18.68 -3.03 -31.10
C ASN A 524 17.25 -3.43 -31.49
N SER A 525 16.89 -4.71 -31.36
CA SER A 525 15.56 -5.24 -31.71
C SER A 525 14.70 -5.63 -30.49
N ARG A 526 15.20 -5.41 -29.26
CA ARG A 526 14.54 -5.81 -28.01
C ARG A 526 13.07 -5.41 -27.91
N ASP A 527 12.74 -4.18 -28.27
CA ASP A 527 11.35 -3.68 -28.20
C ASP A 527 10.45 -4.40 -29.21
N SER A 528 10.95 -4.66 -30.42
CA SER A 528 10.24 -5.45 -31.43
C SER A 528 10.02 -6.89 -30.97
N VAL A 529 11.03 -7.52 -30.38
CA VAL A 529 10.93 -8.87 -29.80
C VAL A 529 9.89 -8.91 -28.68
N MET A 530 9.94 -7.94 -27.76
CA MET A 530 8.98 -7.80 -26.67
C MET A 530 7.54 -7.67 -27.20
N MET A 531 7.31 -6.78 -28.17
CA MET A 531 5.97 -6.59 -28.74
C MET A 531 5.42 -7.85 -29.38
N ARG A 532 6.23 -8.55 -30.18
CA ARG A 532 5.81 -9.78 -30.88
C ARG A 532 5.62 -10.95 -29.91
N LEU A 533 6.43 -11.02 -28.85
CA LEU A 533 6.26 -11.99 -27.78
C LEU A 533 4.96 -11.77 -27.02
N LEU A 534 4.64 -10.52 -26.69
CA LEU A 534 3.39 -10.17 -26.03
C LEU A 534 2.17 -10.44 -26.92
N ASP A 535 2.24 -10.16 -28.23
CA ASP A 535 1.20 -10.54 -29.19
C ASP A 535 0.95 -12.06 -29.20
N ALA A 536 2.01 -12.86 -29.19
CA ALA A 536 1.89 -14.32 -29.07
C ALA A 536 1.28 -14.76 -27.73
N CYS A 537 1.63 -14.10 -26.62
CA CYS A 537 1.01 -14.35 -25.31
C CYS A 537 -0.49 -13.98 -25.31
N VAL A 538 -0.86 -12.85 -25.91
CA VAL A 538 -2.26 -12.41 -26.05
C VAL A 538 -3.05 -13.46 -26.84
N LYS A 539 -2.53 -13.93 -27.98
CA LYS A 539 -3.19 -14.96 -28.79
C LYS A 539 -3.41 -16.25 -28.00
N LEU A 540 -2.39 -16.71 -27.28
CA LEU A 540 -2.50 -17.88 -26.41
C LEU A 540 -3.61 -17.72 -25.36
N LEU A 541 -3.62 -16.59 -24.67
CA LEU A 541 -4.59 -16.31 -23.61
C LEU A 541 -6.01 -16.14 -24.16
N ALA A 542 -6.14 -15.48 -25.32
CA ALA A 542 -7.41 -15.32 -26.03
C ALA A 542 -7.99 -16.67 -26.49
N ASP A 543 -7.15 -17.55 -27.05
CA ASP A 543 -7.55 -18.91 -27.45
C ASP A 543 -8.04 -19.74 -26.25
N ARG A 544 -7.59 -19.39 -25.04
CA ARG A 544 -8.02 -20.02 -23.78
C ARG A 544 -9.12 -19.23 -23.05
N GLY A 545 -9.78 -18.29 -23.73
CA GLY A 545 -10.96 -17.59 -23.25
C GLY A 545 -10.69 -16.39 -22.35
N MET A 546 -9.44 -15.95 -22.21
CA MET A 546 -9.13 -14.70 -21.52
C MET A 546 -9.44 -13.51 -22.42
N ARG A 547 -9.79 -12.37 -21.82
CA ARG A 547 -10.05 -11.11 -22.53
C ARG A 547 -9.07 -10.01 -22.15
N LYS A 548 -8.32 -10.22 -21.08
CA LYS A 548 -7.36 -9.26 -20.54
C LYS A 548 -6.05 -9.96 -20.20
N LEU A 549 -4.98 -9.18 -20.22
CA LEU A 549 -3.65 -9.61 -19.82
C LEU A 549 -3.12 -8.71 -18.72
N TYR A 550 -2.74 -9.32 -17.60
CA TYR A 550 -1.96 -8.69 -16.53
C TYR A 550 -0.48 -9.06 -16.68
N ILE A 551 0.40 -8.07 -16.64
CA ILE A 551 1.85 -8.27 -16.70
C ILE A 551 2.49 -7.62 -15.49
N ASP A 552 3.27 -8.39 -14.73
CA ASP A 552 3.91 -7.90 -13.52
C ASP A 552 5.40 -7.59 -13.70
N GLY A 553 5.86 -6.56 -12.99
CA GLY A 553 7.29 -6.36 -12.77
C GLY A 553 8.09 -5.82 -13.95
N ILE A 554 7.49 -4.99 -14.81
CA ILE A 554 8.14 -4.42 -15.98
C ILE A 554 8.98 -3.19 -15.61
N LYS A 555 10.26 -3.22 -16.01
CA LYS A 555 11.24 -2.14 -15.83
C LYS A 555 11.34 -1.31 -17.10
N GLY A 556 11.04 -0.01 -17.01
CA GLY A 556 11.14 0.93 -18.14
C GLY A 556 10.09 0.69 -19.25
N GLY A 557 10.24 1.38 -20.39
CA GLY A 557 9.40 1.17 -21.58
C GLY A 557 7.95 1.66 -21.46
N ALA A 558 7.61 2.47 -20.45
CA ALA A 558 6.23 2.86 -20.16
C ALA A 558 5.47 3.46 -21.36
N ALA A 559 6.12 4.34 -22.14
CA ALA A 559 5.53 4.93 -23.34
C ALA A 559 5.21 3.87 -24.41
N GLY A 560 6.08 2.85 -24.56
CA GLY A 560 5.85 1.73 -25.46
C GLY A 560 4.64 0.90 -25.04
N PHE A 561 4.54 0.54 -23.75
CA PHE A 561 3.39 -0.18 -23.22
C PHE A 561 2.08 0.60 -23.41
N GLN A 562 2.07 1.89 -23.11
CA GLN A 562 0.90 2.75 -23.33
C GLN A 562 0.50 2.81 -24.81
N SER A 563 1.46 2.88 -25.72
CA SER A 563 1.20 2.86 -27.16
C SER A 563 0.56 1.56 -27.66
N LEU A 564 0.74 0.47 -26.91
CA LEU A 564 0.16 -0.86 -27.18
C LEU A 564 -1.20 -1.07 -26.49
N GLY A 565 -1.77 -0.03 -25.88
CA GLY A 565 -3.07 -0.10 -25.20
C GLY A 565 -3.00 -0.57 -23.76
N PHE A 566 -1.81 -0.82 -23.21
CA PHE A 566 -1.66 -1.15 -21.79
C PHE A 566 -1.95 0.07 -20.90
N ARG A 567 -2.61 -0.19 -19.79
CA ARG A 567 -2.84 0.75 -18.71
C ARG A 567 -2.03 0.32 -17.50
N GLU A 568 -1.40 1.28 -16.84
CA GLU A 568 -0.67 1.01 -15.60
C GLU A 568 -1.66 0.57 -14.51
N TRP A 569 -1.37 -0.55 -13.85
CA TRP A 569 -2.15 -1.08 -12.72
C TRP A 569 -1.53 -0.67 -11.38
N ALA A 570 -0.21 -0.78 -11.29
CA ALA A 570 0.55 -0.38 -10.12
C ALA A 570 1.98 0.00 -10.50
N ARG A 571 2.58 0.83 -9.66
CA ARG A 571 3.94 1.34 -9.81
C ARG A 571 4.69 1.24 -8.49
N TYR A 572 5.95 0.83 -8.56
CA TYR A 572 6.78 0.58 -7.40
C TYR A 572 8.20 1.11 -7.60
N ARG A 573 8.91 1.27 -6.48
CA ARG A 573 10.36 1.41 -6.41
C ARG A 573 10.98 0.07 -6.00
N GLU A 574 11.74 -0.55 -6.89
CA GLU A 574 12.51 -1.76 -6.60
C GLU A 574 13.72 -1.42 -5.73
N VAL A 575 13.79 -1.99 -4.52
CA VAL A 575 14.91 -1.75 -3.60
C VAL A 575 15.39 -3.04 -2.93
N TRP A 576 16.69 -3.26 -3.00
CA TRP A 576 17.37 -4.35 -2.32
C TRP A 576 18.80 -3.96 -1.91
N ARG A 577 19.36 -4.68 -0.93
CA ARG A 577 20.76 -4.54 -0.52
C ARG A 577 21.36 -5.91 -0.21
N LYS A 578 22.65 -6.07 -0.52
CA LYS A 578 23.43 -7.23 -0.08
C LYS A 578 23.79 -7.07 1.40
N ILE A 579 23.94 -8.18 2.13
CA ILE A 579 24.35 -8.22 3.54
C ILE A 579 25.74 -8.84 3.65
#